data_AF-A0A3D3JXM6-F1
#
_entry.id   AF-A0A3D3JXM6-F1
#
_cell.length_a   1.000
_cell.length_b   1.000
_cell.length_c   1.000
_cell.angle_alpha   90.00
_cell.angle_beta   90.00
_cell.angle_gamma   90.00
#
_symmetry.space_group_name_H-M   'P 1'
#
loop_
_entity.id
_entity.type
_entity.pdbx_description
1 polymer ?
#
loop_
_entity_poly.entity_id
_entity_poly.type
_entity_poly.pdbx_seq_one_letter_code
_entity_poly.pdbx_strand_id
1 'polypeptide(L)'
;EKIELKEMPEEELSILAQIYENRGLKRETALLVAKELTETDALAAHVRDELGINEISQANPLQAALASGAAFTVGGVLPLLVTLFAPVQNMEYWLYGFTIVFLGILGTVSAKVGGSSIMKAIMRIIIWGTIAMILSALVGYLFGVNVA
;
A
#
# COMPACT_ATOMS: atom_id res chain seq x y z
N GLU A 1 10.37 -5.99 21.04
CA GLU A 1 9.50 -6.70 22.00
C GLU A 1 10.06 -7.87 22.77
N LYS A 2 9.86 -9.13 22.38
CA LYS A 2 10.07 -10.25 23.35
C LYS A 2 11.48 -10.32 23.95
N ILE A 3 12.50 -9.90 23.20
CA ILE A 3 13.89 -9.84 23.67
C ILE A 3 14.10 -8.60 24.55
N GLU A 4 13.61 -7.44 24.12
CA GLU A 4 13.74 -6.18 24.85
C GLU A 4 13.01 -6.22 26.20
N LEU A 5 11.79 -6.76 26.26
CA LEU A 5 11.07 -7.02 27.51
C LEU A 5 11.82 -7.94 28.49
N LYS A 6 12.73 -8.78 27.98
CA LYS A 6 13.54 -9.69 28.80
C LYS A 6 14.86 -9.04 29.23
N GLU A 7 15.50 -8.29 28.34
CA GLU A 7 16.83 -7.72 28.56
C GLU A 7 16.79 -6.33 29.22
N MET A 8 15.73 -5.56 29.02
CA MET A 8 15.61 -4.15 29.43
C MET A 8 14.22 -3.82 30.03
N PRO A 9 13.70 -4.59 31.01
CA PRO A 9 12.33 -4.43 31.50
C PRO A 9 12.01 -3.06 32.12
N GLU A 10 13.00 -2.41 32.77
CA GLU A 10 12.80 -1.07 33.33
C GLU A 10 12.73 0.01 32.25
N GLU A 11 13.50 -0.14 31.17
CA GLU A 11 13.46 0.79 30.04
C GLU A 11 12.13 0.66 29.30
N GLU A 12 11.67 -0.57 29.05
CA GLU A 12 10.38 -0.84 28.40
C GLU A 12 9.21 -0.25 29.19
N LEU A 13 9.20 -0.43 30.52
CA LEU A 13 8.18 0.20 31.37
C LEU A 13 8.19 1.74 31.27
N SER A 14 9.39 2.33 31.17
CA SER A 14 9.56 3.77 31.00
C SER A 14 9.06 4.24 29.62
N ILE A 15 9.34 3.48 28.56
CA ILE A 15 8.86 3.72 27.20
C ILE A 15 7.33 3.71 27.17
N LEU A 16 6.72 2.67 27.74
CA LEU A 16 5.26 2.54 27.78
C LEU A 16 4.62 3.69 28.57
N ALA A 17 5.19 4.09 29.71
CA ALA A 17 4.73 5.26 30.45
C ALA A 17 4.85 6.56 29.63
N GLN A 18 5.96 6.75 28.91
CA GLN A 18 6.16 7.93 28.07
C GLN A 18 5.13 8.00 26.93
N ILE A 19 4.76 6.87 26.34
CA ILE A 19 3.70 6.79 25.32
C ILE A 19 2.37 7.31 25.90
N TYR A 20 2.03 6.89 27.13
CA TYR A 20 0.82 7.33 27.81
C TYR A 20 0.84 8.81 28.20
N GLU A 21 2.00 9.35 28.59
CA GLU A 21 2.18 10.79 28.82
C GLU A 21 1.97 11.59 27.54
N ASN A 22 2.55 11.14 26.44
CA ASN A 22 2.38 11.78 25.12
C ASN A 22 0.93 11.74 24.63
N ARG A 23 0.14 10.77 25.09
CA ARG A 23 -1.31 10.66 24.86
C ARG A 23 -2.14 11.56 25.80
N GLY A 24 -1.50 12.25 26.74
CA GLY A 24 -2.12 13.27 27.61
C GLY A 24 -2.32 12.86 29.07
N LEU A 25 -1.82 11.69 29.50
CA LEU A 25 -1.86 11.30 30.91
C LEU A 25 -0.81 12.05 31.73
N LYS A 26 -1.12 12.34 32.99
CA LYS A 26 -0.11 12.82 33.95
C LYS A 26 0.93 11.73 34.17
N ARG A 27 2.19 12.13 34.44
CA ARG A 27 3.32 11.24 34.74
C ARG A 27 2.97 10.09 35.69
N GLU A 28 2.32 10.42 36.80
CA GLU A 28 1.89 9.46 37.83
C GLU A 28 0.89 8.43 37.29
N THR A 29 -0.12 8.89 36.55
CA THR A 29 -1.15 8.04 35.95
C THR A 29 -0.58 7.18 34.82
N ALA A 30 0.30 7.75 33.99
CA ALA A 30 0.93 7.04 32.90
C ALA A 30 1.83 5.90 33.39
N LEU A 31 2.61 6.13 34.45
CA LEU A 31 3.41 5.10 35.09
C LEU A 31 2.53 4.01 35.72
N LEU A 32 1.42 4.38 36.36
CA LEU A 32 0.47 3.43 36.93
C LEU A 32 -0.15 2.54 35.84
N VAL A 33 -0.65 3.14 34.75
CA VAL A 33 -1.22 2.41 33.61
C VAL A 33 -0.19 1.49 32.97
N ALA A 34 1.05 1.97 32.75
CA ALA A 34 2.12 1.15 32.20
C ALA A 34 2.41 -0.07 33.08
N LYS A 35 2.46 0.09 34.41
CA LYS A 35 2.67 -1.02 35.34
C LYS A 35 1.53 -2.04 35.30
N GLU A 36 0.29 -1.58 35.46
CA GLU A 36 -0.89 -2.46 35.50
C GLU A 36 -1.05 -3.26 34.19
N LEU A 37 -0.79 -2.63 33.04
CA LEU A 37 -0.82 -3.31 31.75
C LEU A 37 0.35 -4.27 31.54
N THR A 38 1.55 -3.90 32.00
CA THR A 38 2.73 -4.78 31.94
C THR A 38 2.56 -6.03 32.80
N GLU A 39 1.95 -5.90 33.99
CA GLU A 39 1.64 -7.03 34.88
C GLU A 39 0.59 -7.98 34.28
N THR A 40 -0.34 -7.45 33.49
CA THR A 40 -1.37 -8.26 32.82
C THR A 40 -0.80 -8.98 31.61
N ASP A 41 -0.19 -8.24 30.67
CA ASP A 41 0.48 -8.78 29.49
C ASP A 41 1.39 -7.68 28.87
N ALA A 42 2.65 -7.68 29.27
CA ALA A 42 3.66 -6.74 28.75
C ALA A 42 3.79 -6.79 27.22
N LEU A 43 3.79 -7.98 26.63
CA LEU A 43 3.94 -8.13 25.19
C LEU A 43 2.75 -7.54 24.45
N ALA A 44 1.53 -7.85 24.89
CA ALA A 44 0.33 -7.30 24.26
C ALA A 44 0.24 -5.78 24.42
N ALA A 45 0.62 -5.24 25.60
CA ALA A 45 0.64 -3.81 25.85
C ALA A 45 1.57 -3.07 24.87
N HIS A 46 2.81 -3.53 24.73
CA HIS A 46 3.76 -2.91 23.80
C HIS A 46 3.37 -3.11 22.32
N VAL A 47 2.96 -4.32 21.94
CA VAL A 47 2.51 -4.60 20.55
C VAL A 47 1.34 -3.68 20.15
N ARG A 48 0.39 -3.44 21.06
CA ARG A 48 -0.75 -2.55 20.82
C ARG A 48 -0.37 -1.08 20.88
N ASP A 49 0.30 -0.65 21.94
CA ASP A 49 0.43 0.78 22.27
C ASP A 49 1.70 1.43 21.73
N GLU A 50 2.78 0.66 21.58
CA GLU A 50 4.02 1.12 20.97
C GLU A 50 4.03 0.84 19.47
N LEU A 51 3.78 -0.40 19.06
CA LEU A 51 3.87 -0.80 17.66
C LEU A 51 2.59 -0.52 16.86
N GLY A 52 1.47 -0.25 17.54
CA GLY A 52 0.18 -0.01 16.88
C GLY A 52 -0.40 -1.24 16.18
N ILE A 53 0.07 -2.44 16.54
CA ILE A 53 -0.38 -3.70 15.95
C ILE A 53 -1.59 -4.19 16.74
N ASN A 54 -2.77 -4.01 16.17
CA ASN A 54 -4.04 -4.42 16.74
C ASN A 54 -4.63 -5.55 15.87
N GLU A 55 -5.61 -6.31 16.35
CA GLU A 55 -6.27 -7.36 15.56
C GLU A 55 -6.83 -6.83 14.21
N ILE A 56 -7.22 -5.55 14.18
CA ILE A 56 -7.71 -4.87 12.98
C ILE A 56 -6.60 -4.53 11.98
N SER A 57 -5.34 -4.36 12.43
CA SER A 57 -4.20 -4.00 11.58
C SER A 57 -3.40 -5.21 11.08
N GLN A 58 -3.75 -6.42 11.50
CA GLN A 58 -3.13 -7.65 11.00
C GLN A 58 -3.54 -7.87 9.54
N ALA A 59 -2.60 -7.64 8.62
CA ALA A 59 -2.82 -7.93 7.21
C ALA A 59 -2.94 -9.45 7.01
N ASN A 60 -4.08 -9.91 6.49
CA ASN A 60 -4.25 -11.30 6.08
C ASN A 60 -3.47 -11.53 4.77
N PRO A 61 -2.34 -12.28 4.78
CA PRO A 61 -1.45 -12.36 3.61
C PRO A 61 -2.12 -13.05 2.42
N LEU A 62 -2.94 -14.07 2.67
CA LEU A 62 -3.63 -14.80 1.62
C LEU A 62 -4.71 -13.93 0.97
N GLN A 63 -5.46 -13.18 1.77
CA GLN A 63 -6.44 -12.24 1.27
C GLN A 63 -5.77 -11.14 0.44
N ALA A 64 -4.66 -10.59 0.91
CA ALA A 64 -3.90 -9.57 0.18
C ALA A 64 -3.40 -10.11 -1.17
N ALA A 65 -2.81 -11.31 -1.18
CA ALA A 65 -2.31 -11.94 -2.41
C ALA A 65 -3.43 -12.21 -3.43
N LEU A 66 -4.56 -12.77 -2.99
CA LEU A 66 -5.71 -13.04 -3.87
C LEU A 66 -6.33 -11.75 -4.39
N ALA A 67 -6.49 -10.73 -3.53
CA ALA A 67 -7.00 -9.42 -3.94
C ALA A 67 -6.08 -8.76 -4.96
N SER A 68 -4.75 -8.79 -4.75
CA SER A 68 -3.77 -8.26 -5.70
C SER A 68 -3.80 -9.00 -7.03
N GLY A 69 -3.84 -10.34 -7.01
CA GLY A 69 -3.91 -11.16 -8.23
C GLY A 69 -5.19 -10.90 -9.03
N ALA A 70 -6.33 -10.81 -8.36
CA ALA A 70 -7.60 -10.47 -9.00
C ALA A 70 -7.58 -9.05 -9.58
N ALA A 71 -7.09 -8.06 -8.82
CA ALA A 71 -7.00 -6.68 -9.28
C ALA A 71 -6.07 -6.53 -10.49
N PHE A 72 -4.91 -7.21 -10.49
CA PHE A 72 -3.99 -7.21 -11.62
C PHE A 72 -4.64 -7.84 -12.86
N THR A 73 -5.30 -9.00 -12.69
CA THR A 73 -5.98 -9.71 -13.78
C THR A 73 -7.07 -8.83 -14.40
N VAL A 74 -7.96 -8.26 -13.57
CA VAL A 74 -9.04 -7.38 -14.02
C VAL A 74 -8.48 -6.10 -14.66
N GLY A 75 -7.41 -5.54 -14.10
CA GLY A 75 -6.73 -4.37 -14.67
C GLY A 75 -6.13 -4.63 -16.05
N GLY A 76 -5.69 -5.86 -16.34
CA GLY A 76 -5.18 -6.26 -17.64
C GLY A 76 -6.25 -6.53 -18.71
N VAL A 77 -7.52 -6.68 -18.31
CA VAL A 77 -8.60 -7.05 -19.24
C VAL A 77 -8.80 -5.99 -20.33
N LEU A 78 -8.82 -4.71 -19.98
CA LEU A 78 -9.10 -3.67 -20.99
C LEU A 78 -8.00 -3.60 -22.07
N PRO A 79 -6.69 -3.48 -21.75
CA PRO A 79 -5.65 -3.53 -22.77
C PRO A 79 -5.72 -4.79 -23.63
N LEU A 80 -6.00 -5.95 -23.03
CA LEU A 80 -6.16 -7.21 -23.75
C LEU A 80 -7.34 -7.16 -24.75
N LEU A 81 -8.49 -6.64 -24.34
CA LEU A 81 -9.65 -6.45 -25.22
C LEU A 81 -9.32 -5.50 -26.38
N VAL A 82 -8.59 -4.42 -26.10
CA VAL A 82 -8.15 -3.50 -27.16
C VAL A 82 -7.25 -4.22 -28.16
N THR A 83 -6.30 -5.03 -27.71
CA THR A 83 -5.46 -5.84 -28.62
C THR A 83 -6.27 -6.82 -29.47
N LEU A 84 -7.35 -7.40 -28.93
CA LEU A 84 -8.17 -8.37 -29.66
C LEU A 84 -9.09 -7.74 -30.71
N PHE A 85 -9.59 -6.52 -30.47
CA PHE A 85 -10.64 -5.93 -31.30
C PHE A 85 -10.19 -4.70 -32.09
N ALA A 86 -9.12 -4.01 -31.70
CA ALA A 86 -8.66 -2.83 -32.42
C ALA A 86 -7.97 -3.23 -33.76
N PRO A 87 -8.09 -2.38 -34.81
CA PRO A 87 -7.33 -2.58 -36.03
C PRO A 87 -5.82 -2.64 -35.75
N VAL A 88 -5.12 -3.54 -36.44
CA VAL A 88 -3.66 -3.65 -36.36
C VAL A 88 -3.00 -2.34 -36.81
N GLN A 89 -3.58 -1.68 -37.81
CA GLN A 89 -3.20 -0.34 -38.24
C GLN A 89 -3.48 0.64 -37.10
N ASN A 90 -2.41 1.22 -36.54
CA ASN A 90 -2.44 2.14 -35.38
C ASN A 90 -2.75 1.49 -34.03
N MET A 91 -2.49 0.19 -33.87
CA MET A 91 -2.71 -0.55 -32.61
C MET A 91 -2.04 0.13 -31.41
N GLU A 92 -0.84 0.69 -31.57
CA GLU A 92 -0.10 1.38 -30.52
C GLU A 92 -0.86 2.61 -30.00
N TYR A 93 -1.52 3.36 -30.89
CA TYR A 93 -2.29 4.54 -30.51
C TYR A 93 -3.59 4.16 -29.80
N TRP A 94 -4.27 3.10 -30.27
CA TRP A 94 -5.45 2.57 -29.60
C TRP A 94 -5.13 2.07 -28.20
N LEU A 95 -4.10 1.23 -28.07
CA LEU A 95 -3.66 0.71 -26.77
C LEU A 95 -3.30 1.82 -25.81
N TYR A 96 -2.48 2.77 -26.25
CA TYR A 96 -2.07 3.89 -25.40
C TYR A 96 -3.28 4.73 -24.97
N GLY A 97 -4.15 5.12 -25.91
CA GLY A 97 -5.31 5.97 -25.62
C GLY A 97 -6.28 5.33 -24.62
N PHE A 98 -6.68 4.08 -24.86
CA PHE A 98 -7.58 3.36 -23.96
C PHE A 98 -6.94 3.09 -22.60
N THR A 99 -5.64 2.76 -22.57
CA THR A 99 -4.91 2.53 -21.31
C THR A 99 -4.87 3.81 -20.47
N ILE A 100 -4.60 4.98 -21.06
CA ILE A 100 -4.59 6.25 -20.32
C ILE A 100 -5.96 6.57 -19.72
N VAL A 101 -7.04 6.41 -20.48
CA VAL A 101 -8.40 6.63 -19.98
C VAL A 101 -8.68 5.70 -18.80
N PHE A 102 -8.31 4.43 -18.92
CA PHE A 102 -8.53 3.44 -17.88
C PHE A 102 -7.69 3.68 -16.62
N LEU A 103 -6.43 4.07 -16.77
CA LEU A 103 -5.58 4.51 -15.68
C LEU A 103 -6.15 5.73 -14.96
N GLY A 104 -6.79 6.66 -15.69
CA GLY A 104 -7.52 7.78 -15.08
C GLY A 104 -8.72 7.34 -14.24
N ILE A 105 -9.48 6.35 -14.72
CA ILE A 105 -10.60 5.75 -13.97
C ILE A 105 -10.06 5.04 -12.70
N LEU A 106 -9.07 4.18 -12.85
CA LEU A 106 -8.44 3.47 -11.72
C LEU A 106 -7.82 4.45 -10.72
N GLY A 107 -7.20 5.52 -11.19
CA GLY A 107 -6.66 6.58 -10.34
C GLY A 107 -7.73 7.30 -9.54
N THR A 108 -8.88 7.58 -10.16
CA THR A 108 -10.05 8.14 -9.46
C THR A 108 -10.58 7.20 -8.38
N VAL A 109 -10.73 5.91 -8.70
CA VAL A 109 -11.22 4.90 -7.74
C VAL A 109 -10.23 4.75 -6.57
N SER A 110 -8.94 4.62 -6.87
CA SER A 110 -7.89 4.49 -5.86
C SER A 110 -7.84 5.69 -4.91
N ALA A 111 -8.03 6.90 -5.43
CA ALA A 111 -8.04 8.11 -4.61
C ALA A 111 -9.24 8.21 -3.68
N LYS A 112 -10.44 7.86 -4.18
CA LYS A 112 -11.67 7.84 -3.38
C LYS A 112 -11.60 6.81 -2.25
N VAL A 113 -11.12 5.61 -2.55
CA VAL A 113 -10.97 4.54 -1.54
C VAL A 113 -9.86 4.88 -0.53
N GLY A 114 -8.75 5.45 -0.99
CA GLY A 114 -7.60 5.79 -0.14
C GLY A 114 -7.66 7.16 0.54
N GLY A 115 -8.76 7.91 0.41
CA GLY A 115 -8.91 9.24 1.04
C GLY A 115 -7.92 10.29 0.56
N SER A 116 -7.39 10.17 -0.66
CA SER A 116 -6.35 11.06 -1.20
C SER A 116 -6.88 12.01 -2.29
N SER A 117 -6.10 13.02 -2.66
CA SER A 117 -6.47 13.95 -3.74
C SER A 117 -6.56 13.23 -5.09
N ILE A 118 -7.76 13.24 -5.69
CA ILE A 118 -8.06 12.57 -6.96
C ILE A 118 -7.10 12.98 -8.07
N MET A 119 -6.90 14.30 -8.27
CA MET A 119 -6.06 14.79 -9.36
C MET A 119 -4.59 14.36 -9.20
N LYS A 120 -4.07 14.37 -7.97
CA LYS A 120 -2.69 13.93 -7.69
C LYS A 120 -2.53 12.43 -7.97
N ALA A 121 -3.51 11.61 -7.60
CA ALA A 121 -3.49 10.18 -7.84
C ALA A 121 -3.54 9.85 -9.34
N ILE A 122 -4.46 10.48 -10.10
CA ILE A 122 -4.58 10.30 -11.55
C ILE A 122 -3.28 10.68 -12.24
N MET A 123 -2.74 11.87 -11.99
CA MET A 123 -1.52 12.34 -12.61
C MET A 123 -0.34 11.40 -12.32
N ARG A 124 -0.19 10.98 -11.06
CA ARG A 124 0.86 10.04 -10.67
C ARG A 124 0.76 8.73 -11.46
N ILE A 125 -0.43 8.15 -11.55
CA ILE A 125 -0.65 6.85 -12.21
C ILE A 125 -0.45 6.98 -13.73
N ILE A 126 -0.99 8.03 -14.35
CA ILE A 126 -0.82 8.27 -15.79
C ILE A 126 0.66 8.50 -16.13
N ILE A 127 1.39 9.34 -15.38
CA ILE A 127 2.82 9.60 -15.63
C ILE A 127 3.63 8.31 -15.58
N TRP A 128 3.50 7.52 -14.50
CA TRP A 128 4.24 6.27 -14.39
C TRP A 128 3.79 5.22 -15.41
N GLY A 129 2.50 5.17 -15.74
CA GLY A 129 1.98 4.32 -16.81
C GLY A 129 2.55 4.67 -18.19
N THR A 130 2.58 5.96 -18.53
CA THR A 130 3.19 6.45 -19.77
C THR A 130 4.68 6.12 -19.84
N ILE A 131 5.43 6.36 -18.76
CA ILE A 131 6.86 6.04 -18.70
C ILE A 131 7.07 4.54 -18.93
N ALA A 132 6.31 3.68 -18.26
CA ALA A 132 6.42 2.23 -18.41
C ALA A 132 6.11 1.77 -19.84
N MET A 133 5.08 2.33 -20.48
CA MET A 133 4.73 2.01 -21.86
C MET A 133 5.81 2.47 -22.86
N ILE A 134 6.36 3.69 -22.67
CA ILE A 134 7.47 4.20 -23.50
C ILE A 134 8.69 3.31 -23.38
N LEU A 135 9.07 2.92 -22.15
CA LEU A 135 10.20 2.02 -21.92
C LEU A 135 9.96 0.65 -22.57
N SER A 136 8.74 0.12 -22.47
CA SER A 136 8.37 -1.15 -23.11
C SER A 136 8.47 -1.08 -24.64
N ALA A 137 7.98 0.01 -25.23
CA ALA A 137 8.08 0.26 -26.67
C ALA A 137 9.54 0.43 -27.11
N LEU A 138 10.36 1.14 -26.32
CA LEU A 138 11.77 1.35 -26.59
C LEU A 138 12.56 0.03 -26.56
N VAL A 139 12.28 -0.85 -25.61
CA VAL A 139 12.84 -2.20 -25.58
C VAL A 139 12.44 -2.96 -26.85
N GLY A 140 11.14 -2.96 -27.21
CA GLY A 140 10.67 -3.60 -28.45
C GLY A 140 11.39 -3.09 -29.70
N TYR A 141 11.58 -1.78 -29.79
CA TYR A 141 12.30 -1.12 -30.88
C TYR A 141 13.78 -1.50 -30.92
N LEU A 142 14.49 -1.48 -29.79
CA LEU A 142 15.92 -1.80 -29.71
C LEU A 142 16.23 -3.25 -30.12
N PHE A 143 15.34 -4.19 -29.77
CA PHE A 143 15.49 -5.60 -30.13
C PHE A 143 14.93 -5.95 -31.50
N GLY A 144 14.51 -4.97 -32.29
CA GLY A 144 14.01 -5.18 -33.66
C GLY A 144 12.73 -6.02 -33.70
N VAL A 145 11.89 -5.95 -32.65
CA VAL A 145 10.54 -6.51 -32.64
C VAL A 145 9.68 -5.62 -33.54
N ASN A 146 9.92 -5.70 -34.85
CA ASN A 146 9.10 -5.08 -35.86
C ASN A 146 7.83 -5.92 -35.99
N VAL A 147 6.75 -5.43 -35.38
CA VAL A 147 5.41 -5.91 -35.73
C VAL A 147 5.17 -5.42 -37.16
N ALA A 148 5.20 -6.37 -38.10
CA ALA A 148 4.97 -6.13 -39.52
C ALA A 148 3.54 -5.65 -39.81
#